data_AF-H0SD05-F1
#
_entry.id   AF-H0SD05-F1
#
_cell.length_a   1.000
_cell.length_b   1.000
_cell.length_c   1.000
_cell.angle_alpha   90.00
_cell.angle_beta   90.00
_cell.angle_gamma   90.00
#
_symmetry.space_group_name_H-M   'P 1'
#
loop_
_entity.id
_entity.type
_entity.pdbx_description
1 polymer ?
#
loop_
_entity_poly.entity_id
_entity_poly.type
_entity_poly.pdbx_seq_one_letter_code
_entity_poly.pdbx_strand_id
1 'polypeptide(L)'
;MRMSLAVAFSLAAITAAQAESCQLIGNQVHCDNGRSGQRVGNNIYWSDGSSSQQIGRSTYNSDGTSSQQLGNQTYFSDGTSSQTIGNTTYFSDGRSCRRIGQQIHCD
;
A
#
# COMPACT_ATOMS: atom_id res chain seq x y z
N MET A 1 -20.83 52.24 6.22
CA MET A 1 -20.38 51.01 6.92
C MET A 1 -20.84 49.80 6.14
N ARG A 2 -20.05 48.70 6.18
CA ARG A 2 -20.27 47.32 5.66
C ARG A 2 -19.45 47.02 4.41
N MET A 3 -18.18 46.65 4.59
CA MET A 3 -17.63 45.34 4.96
C MET A 3 -17.14 44.62 3.70
N SER A 4 -15.87 44.86 3.39
CA SER A 4 -15.10 44.14 2.39
C SER A 4 -15.04 42.65 2.78
N LEU A 5 -15.59 41.78 1.94
CA LEU A 5 -15.42 40.33 2.08
C LEU A 5 -14.03 39.96 1.55
N ALA A 6 -13.07 39.73 2.45
CA ALA A 6 -11.79 39.15 2.10
C ALA A 6 -11.96 37.64 1.94
N VAL A 7 -11.91 37.15 0.69
CA VAL A 7 -11.87 35.71 0.39
C VAL A 7 -10.44 35.23 0.61
N ALA A 8 -10.19 34.60 1.75
CA ALA A 8 -8.94 33.91 2.01
C ALA A 8 -8.91 32.59 1.22
N PHE A 9 -8.16 32.55 0.12
CA PHE A 9 -7.85 31.32 -0.61
C PHE A 9 -6.83 30.53 0.21
N SER A 10 -7.28 29.52 0.95
CA SER A 10 -6.41 28.57 1.63
C SER A 10 -5.70 27.70 0.58
N LEU A 11 -4.36 27.76 0.56
CA LEU A 11 -3.51 26.92 -0.26
C LEU A 11 -3.62 25.47 0.26
N ALA A 12 -4.41 24.63 -0.40
CA ALA A 12 -4.42 23.19 -0.12
C ALA A 12 -3.08 22.60 -0.61
N ALA A 13 -2.26 22.12 0.32
CA ALA A 13 -1.03 21.41 -0.01
C ALA A 13 -1.39 20.08 -0.69
N ILE A 14 -1.20 20.00 -2.00
CA ILE A 14 -1.36 18.76 -2.77
C ILE A 14 -0.14 17.90 -2.44
N THR A 15 -0.30 16.90 -1.57
CA THR A 15 0.72 15.88 -1.38
C THR A 15 0.78 15.01 -2.63
N ALA A 16 1.79 15.20 -3.47
CA ALA A 16 2.07 14.29 -4.58
C ALA A 16 2.37 12.89 -4.00
N ALA A 17 1.57 11.90 -4.37
CA ALA A 17 1.85 10.50 -4.05
C ALA A 17 3.09 10.06 -4.85
N GLN A 18 4.26 10.08 -4.21
CA GLN A 18 5.50 9.61 -4.82
C GLN A 18 5.40 8.08 -4.98
N ALA A 19 5.65 7.58 -6.19
CA ALA A 19 5.74 6.14 -6.44
C ALA A 19 6.97 5.57 -5.70
N GLU A 20 6.75 4.71 -4.70
CA GLU A 20 7.81 4.02 -3.97
C GLU A 20 8.35 2.86 -4.80
N SER A 21 9.66 2.82 -5.01
CA SER A 21 10.35 1.76 -5.75
C SER A 21 11.12 0.86 -4.80
N CYS A 22 10.64 -0.38 -4.63
CA CYS A 22 11.29 -1.41 -3.84
C CYS A 22 11.93 -2.49 -4.74
N GLN A 23 13.16 -2.89 -4.41
CA GLN A 23 13.90 -3.96 -5.08
C GLN A 23 14.08 -5.15 -4.14
N LEU A 24 13.86 -6.34 -4.68
CA LEU A 24 14.17 -7.61 -4.01
C LEU A 24 15.57 -8.08 -4.39
N ILE A 25 16.46 -8.21 -3.40
CA ILE A 25 17.81 -8.71 -3.56
C ILE A 25 17.99 -9.90 -2.60
N GLY A 26 17.91 -11.11 -3.14
CA GLY A 26 17.91 -12.33 -2.31
C GLY A 26 16.69 -12.38 -1.39
N ASN A 27 16.92 -12.42 -0.08
CA ASN A 27 15.87 -12.36 0.95
C ASN A 27 15.64 -10.94 1.50
N GLN A 28 16.29 -9.93 0.94
CA GLN A 28 16.12 -8.54 1.34
C GLN A 28 15.22 -7.77 0.38
N VAL A 29 14.46 -6.83 0.94
CA VAL A 29 13.72 -5.80 0.22
C VAL A 29 14.39 -4.47 0.56
N HIS A 30 14.71 -3.67 -0.45
CA HIS A 30 15.27 -2.33 -0.30
C HIS A 30 14.42 -1.34 -1.07
N CYS A 31 13.85 -0.36 -0.40
CA CYS A 31 13.02 0.69 -0.98
C CYS A 31 13.80 2.00 -1.06
N ASP A 32 13.54 2.78 -2.10
CA ASP A 32 14.17 4.08 -2.38
C ASP A 32 13.88 5.16 -1.32
N ASN A 33 12.81 5.00 -0.53
CA ASN A 33 12.51 5.82 0.64
C ASN A 33 13.35 5.47 1.89
N GLY A 34 14.32 4.56 1.78
CA GLY A 34 15.18 4.13 2.88
C GLY A 34 14.59 3.03 3.76
N ARG A 35 13.36 2.57 3.49
CA ARG A 35 12.77 1.41 4.15
C ARG A 35 13.41 0.14 3.59
N SER A 36 13.75 -0.80 4.47
CA SER A 36 14.26 -2.11 4.07
C SER A 36 13.59 -3.21 4.87
N GLY A 37 13.56 -4.42 4.32
CA GLY A 37 12.96 -5.59 4.94
C GLY A 37 13.85 -6.81 4.78
N GLN A 38 13.91 -7.65 5.81
CA GLN A 38 14.62 -8.92 5.79
C GLN A 38 13.60 -10.06 5.91
N ARG A 39 13.57 -10.94 4.91
CA ARG A 39 12.76 -12.15 4.96
C ARG A 39 13.50 -13.26 5.69
N VAL A 40 12.86 -13.83 6.71
CA VAL A 40 13.34 -14.99 7.48
C VAL A 40 12.20 -16.01 7.56
N GLY A 41 12.31 -17.08 6.77
CA GLY A 41 11.22 -18.04 6.60
C GLY A 41 9.97 -17.35 6.01
N ASN A 42 8.85 -17.49 6.71
CA ASN A 42 7.57 -16.85 6.34
C ASN A 42 7.38 -15.45 6.95
N ASN A 43 8.38 -14.93 7.66
CA ASN A 43 8.34 -13.60 8.27
C ASN A 43 9.13 -12.60 7.44
N ILE A 44 8.68 -11.35 7.43
CA ILE A 44 9.44 -10.20 6.96
C ILE A 44 9.57 -9.23 8.14
N TYR A 45 10.79 -8.82 8.44
CA TYR A 45 11.09 -7.82 9.47
C TYR A 45 11.54 -6.54 8.77
N TRP A 46 10.84 -5.44 8.99
CA TRP A 46 11.13 -4.16 8.38
C TRP A 46 12.02 -3.30 9.28
N SER A 47 12.78 -2.41 8.67
CA SER A 47 13.72 -1.51 9.36
C SER A 47 13.04 -0.49 10.27
N ASP A 48 11.73 -0.27 10.11
CA ASP A 48 10.90 0.57 10.98
C ASP A 48 10.38 -0.18 12.22
N GLY A 49 10.77 -1.44 12.41
CA GLY A 49 10.34 -2.30 13.52
C GLY A 49 9.02 -3.03 13.28
N SER A 50 8.32 -2.76 12.17
CA SER A 50 7.14 -3.54 11.79
C SER A 50 7.54 -4.92 11.26
N SER A 51 6.61 -5.87 11.33
CA SER A 51 6.81 -7.20 10.75
C SER A 51 5.53 -7.75 10.15
N SER A 52 5.70 -8.67 9.20
CA SER A 52 4.61 -9.40 8.56
C SER A 52 4.92 -10.88 8.59
N GLN A 53 3.92 -11.71 8.91
CA GLN A 53 4.02 -13.16 8.93
C GLN A 53 2.99 -13.77 7.98
N GLN A 54 3.45 -14.63 7.08
CA GLN A 54 2.59 -15.40 6.20
C GLN A 54 2.30 -16.78 6.80
N ILE A 55 1.02 -17.12 6.96
CA ILE A 55 0.57 -18.46 7.37
C ILE A 55 -0.44 -18.95 6.33
N GLY A 56 -0.01 -19.93 5.53
CA GLY A 56 -0.82 -20.42 4.40
C GLY A 56 -1.12 -19.28 3.42
N ARG A 57 -2.41 -18.95 3.28
CA ARG A 57 -2.91 -17.89 2.40
C ARG A 57 -3.22 -16.57 3.14
N SER A 58 -2.92 -16.52 4.43
CA SER A 58 -3.11 -15.35 5.29
C SER A 58 -1.78 -14.63 5.49
N THR A 59 -1.83 -13.30 5.56
CA THR A 59 -0.72 -12.46 6.02
C THR A 59 -1.19 -11.69 7.25
N TYR A 60 -0.41 -11.74 8.32
CA TYR A 60 -0.64 -11.02 9.57
C TYR A 60 0.46 -9.99 9.79
N ASN A 61 0.10 -8.76 10.11
CA ASN A 61 1.05 -7.69 10.37
C ASN A 61 1.12 -7.40 11.88
N SER A 62 2.27 -6.89 12.33
CA SER A 62 2.50 -6.56 13.74
C SER A 62 1.63 -5.41 14.28
N ASP A 63 0.99 -4.64 13.40
CA ASP A 63 0.03 -3.59 13.75
C ASP A 63 -1.40 -4.12 13.99
N GLY A 64 -1.60 -5.44 13.90
CA GLY A 64 -2.89 -6.10 14.09
C GLY A 64 -3.71 -6.21 12.81
N THR A 65 -3.27 -5.60 11.69
CA THR A 65 -3.92 -5.80 10.40
C THR A 65 -3.62 -7.17 9.83
N SER A 66 -4.53 -7.71 9.03
CA SER A 66 -4.30 -8.96 8.31
C SER A 66 -5.02 -8.97 6.97
N SER A 67 -4.60 -9.89 6.10
CA SER A 67 -5.25 -10.14 4.83
C SER A 67 -5.31 -11.64 4.54
N GLN A 68 -6.32 -12.04 3.78
CA GLN A 68 -6.56 -13.41 3.37
C GLN A 68 -6.77 -13.46 1.87
N GLN A 69 -5.93 -14.21 1.17
CA GLN A 69 -6.10 -14.42 -0.26
C GLN A 69 -6.98 -15.64 -0.53
N LEU A 70 -8.01 -15.50 -1.38
CA LEU A 70 -8.87 -16.59 -1.88
C LEU A 70 -9.00 -16.46 -3.41
N GLY A 71 -8.40 -17.39 -4.16
CA GLY A 71 -8.30 -17.24 -5.62
C GLY A 71 -7.54 -15.97 -6.00
N ASN A 72 -8.16 -15.14 -6.84
CA ASN A 72 -7.69 -13.82 -7.25
C ASN A 72 -8.24 -12.67 -6.37
N GLN A 73 -8.98 -12.99 -5.29
CA GLN A 73 -9.45 -12.03 -4.29
C GLN A 73 -8.52 -11.96 -3.09
N THR A 74 -8.39 -10.77 -2.51
CA THR A 74 -7.79 -10.52 -1.21
C THR A 74 -8.80 -9.84 -0.32
N TYR A 75 -9.03 -10.36 0.88
CA TYR A 75 -9.88 -9.78 1.91
C TYR A 75 -9.01 -9.21 3.01
N PHE A 76 -9.29 -7.98 3.44
CA PHE A 76 -8.54 -7.30 4.47
C PHE A 76 -9.32 -7.30 5.79
N SER A 77 -8.61 -7.23 6.91
CA SER A 77 -9.21 -7.27 8.25
C SER A 77 -10.09 -6.06 8.59
N ASP A 78 -9.98 -4.98 7.82
CA ASP A 78 -10.81 -3.78 7.93
C ASP A 78 -12.16 -3.90 7.18
N GLY A 79 -12.43 -5.07 6.57
CA GLY A 79 -13.65 -5.34 5.81
C GLY A 79 -13.58 -4.96 4.34
N THR A 80 -12.49 -4.32 3.89
CA THR A 80 -12.26 -4.07 2.46
C THR A 80 -11.80 -5.33 1.74
N SER A 81 -11.87 -5.31 0.40
CA SER A 81 -11.35 -6.38 -0.44
C SER A 81 -10.77 -5.84 -1.74
N SER A 82 -9.95 -6.66 -2.41
CA SER A 82 -9.44 -6.34 -3.73
C SER A 82 -9.40 -7.55 -4.66
N GLN A 83 -9.66 -7.30 -5.93
CA GLN A 83 -9.68 -8.27 -7.02
C GLN A 83 -8.62 -7.91 -8.05
N THR A 84 -7.67 -8.81 -8.32
CA THR A 84 -6.76 -8.63 -9.45
C THR A 84 -7.29 -9.34 -10.69
N ILE A 85 -7.45 -8.59 -11.79
CA ILE A 85 -7.81 -9.08 -13.12
C ILE A 85 -6.78 -8.55 -14.11
N GLY A 86 -6.01 -9.46 -14.73
CA GLY A 86 -4.91 -9.09 -15.60
C GLY A 86 -3.83 -8.29 -14.85
N ASN A 87 -3.55 -7.09 -15.30
CA ASN A 87 -2.60 -6.16 -14.68
C ASN A 87 -3.27 -5.07 -13.82
N THR A 88 -4.58 -5.17 -13.57
CA THR A 88 -5.32 -4.19 -12.75
C THR A 88 -5.85 -4.85 -11.48
N THR A 89 -5.70 -4.16 -10.36
CA THR A 89 -6.30 -4.50 -9.07
C THR A 89 -7.42 -3.52 -8.78
N TYR A 90 -8.62 -4.03 -8.57
CA TYR A 90 -9.82 -3.27 -8.20
C TYR A 90 -10.05 -3.42 -6.71
N PHE A 91 -10.30 -2.33 -5.99
CA PHE A 91 -10.59 -2.32 -4.57
C PHE A 91 -12.09 -2.10 -4.33
N SER A 92 -12.61 -2.64 -3.22
CA SER A 92 -14.04 -2.54 -2.87
C SER A 92 -14.50 -1.12 -2.55
N ASP A 93 -13.57 -0.20 -2.29
CA ASP A 93 -13.82 1.23 -2.08
C ASP A 93 -13.95 2.01 -3.41
N GLY A 94 -13.85 1.33 -4.55
CA GLY A 94 -13.91 1.92 -5.89
C GLY A 94 -12.56 2.34 -6.45
N ARG A 95 -11.47 2.27 -5.67
CA ARG A 95 -10.12 2.55 -6.16
C ARG A 95 -9.65 1.46 -7.12
N SER A 96 -8.83 1.84 -8.09
CA SER A 96 -8.22 0.91 -9.04
C SER A 96 -6.72 1.21 -9.17
N CYS A 97 -5.90 0.17 -9.26
CA CYS A 97 -4.46 0.29 -9.47
C CYS A 97 -4.02 -0.62 -10.61
N ARG A 98 -3.39 -0.06 -11.63
CA ARG A 98 -2.89 -0.77 -12.81
C ARG A 98 -1.37 -0.79 -12.85
N ARG A 99 -0.81 -1.97 -13.09
CA ARG A 99 0.62 -2.16 -13.29
C ARG A 99 1.00 -1.96 -14.75
N ILE A 100 1.97 -1.10 -15.01
CA ILE A 100 2.54 -0.81 -16.34
C ILE A 100 4.07 -0.94 -16.22
N GLY A 101 4.63 -2.03 -16.76
CA GLY A 101 6.03 -2.39 -16.52
C GLY A 101 6.28 -2.64 -15.03
N GLN A 102 7.28 -1.94 -14.47
CA GLN A 102 7.62 -1.98 -13.04
C GLN A 102 6.87 -0.95 -12.19
N GLN A 103 6.02 -0.12 -12.81
CA GLN A 103 5.29 0.94 -12.13
C GLN A 103 3.85 0.52 -11.84
N ILE A 104 3.32 1.02 -10.72
CA ILE A 104 1.91 0.89 -10.36
C ILE A 104 1.30 2.30 -10.41
N HIS A 105 0.23 2.45 -11.17
CA HIS A 105 -0.56 3.68 -11.26
C HIS A 105 -1.93 3.44 -10.66
N CYS A 106 -2.38 4.31 -9.75
CA CYS A 106 -3.69 4.20 -9.12
C CYS A 106 -4.52 5.46 -9.40
N ASP A 107 -5.81 5.25 -9.60
CA ASP A 107 -6.82 6.31 -9.71
C ASP A 107 -7.20 6.88 -8.32
#